data_AF-A0A950A5E2-F1
#
_entry.id   AF-A0A950A5E2-F1
#
_cell.length_a   1.000
_cell.length_b   1.000
_cell.length_c   1.000
_cell.angle_alpha   90.00
_cell.angle_beta   90.00
_cell.angle_gamma   90.00
#
_symmetry.space_group_name_H-M   'P 1'
#
loop_
_entity.id
_entity.type
_entity.pdbx_description
1 polymer ?
#
loop_
_entity_poly.entity_id
_entity_poly.type
_entity_poly.pdbx_seq_one_letter_code
_entity_poly.pdbx_strand_id
1 'polypeptide(L)'
;LHAAGLLKTSEDSGEMMSWDLGGTGQWITVYTNPGHAFIEIAGIRLDTSAEQDPTPPSGSGPRWRPLMTSTSGYVSRHPRGL
;
A
#
# COMPACT_ATOMS: atom_id res chain seq x y z
N LEU A 1 -3.12 -4.72 9.11
CA LEU A 1 -3.28 -3.42 9.81
C LEU A 1 -4.19 -3.54 11.03
N HIS A 2 -5.46 -3.91 10.91
CA HIS A 2 -6.37 -4.06 12.07
C HIS A 2 -5.90 -5.11 13.10
N ALA A 3 -5.56 -6.32 12.66
CA ALA A 3 -5.05 -7.37 13.55
C ALA A 3 -3.72 -7.00 14.26
N ALA A 4 -2.97 -6.06 13.70
CA ALA A 4 -1.75 -5.51 14.29
C ALA A 4 -2.02 -4.32 15.25
N GLY A 5 -3.30 -3.97 15.48
CA GLY A 5 -3.70 -2.82 16.30
C GLY A 5 -3.47 -1.45 15.64
N LEU A 6 -3.13 -1.41 14.35
CA LEU A 6 -2.76 -0.18 13.63
C LEU A 6 -3.97 0.57 13.03
N LEU A 7 -5.09 -0.13 12.86
CA LEU A 7 -6.36 0.44 12.41
C LEU A 7 -7.44 0.15 13.46
N LYS A 8 -8.15 1.20 13.87
CA LYS A 8 -9.28 1.11 14.80
C LYS A 8 -10.57 0.68 14.10
N THR A 9 -10.72 1.11 12.85
CA THR A 9 -11.86 0.88 11.97
C THR A 9 -11.37 0.46 10.58
N SER A 10 -12.26 -0.15 9.80
CA SER A 10 -12.00 -0.35 8.37
C SER A 10 -12.06 1.02 7.69
N GLU A 11 -11.04 1.32 6.89
CA GLU A 11 -10.93 2.58 6.15
C GLU A 11 -10.93 2.27 4.65
N ASP A 12 -11.51 3.13 3.84
CA ASP A 12 -11.31 3.11 2.39
C ASP A 12 -10.01 3.81 1.97
N SER A 13 -9.69 3.79 0.67
CA SER A 13 -8.44 4.36 0.16
C SER A 13 -8.37 5.89 0.31
N GLY A 14 -9.50 6.59 0.27
CA GLY A 14 -9.57 8.02 0.52
C GLY A 14 -9.30 8.36 1.97
N GLU A 15 -9.92 7.64 2.90
CA GLU A 15 -9.69 7.79 4.34
C GLU A 15 -8.24 7.47 4.72
N MET A 16 -7.66 6.42 4.11
CA MET A 16 -6.25 6.05 4.33
C MET A 16 -5.27 7.16 3.93
N MET A 17 -5.63 8.12 3.06
CA MET A 17 -4.74 9.24 2.70
C MET A 17 -4.35 10.10 3.90
N SER A 18 -5.15 10.10 4.96
CA SER A 18 -4.88 10.83 6.21
C SER A 18 -4.53 9.92 7.38
N TRP A 19 -4.43 8.60 7.17
CA TRP A 19 -4.13 7.64 8.23
C TRP A 19 -2.67 7.74 8.69
N ASP A 20 -2.45 7.86 9.99
CA ASP A 20 -1.15 7.84 10.69
C ASP A 20 -0.11 8.92 10.27
N LEU A 21 1.12 8.54 9.88
CA LEU A 21 2.18 9.47 9.51
C LEU A 21 2.35 9.57 7.98
N GLY A 22 2.69 10.77 7.50
CA GLY A 22 2.94 11.02 6.09
C GLY A 22 4.37 10.67 5.67
N GLY A 23 4.54 10.28 4.41
CA GLY A 23 5.83 9.88 3.85
C GLY A 23 6.05 8.37 3.87
N THR A 24 7.19 7.95 3.30
CA THR A 24 7.62 6.56 3.28
C THR A 24 8.12 6.11 4.65
N GLY A 25 7.66 4.95 5.11
CA GLY A 25 8.15 4.31 6.34
C GLY A 25 9.43 3.51 6.11
N GLN A 26 10.04 3.02 7.20
CA GLN A 26 11.27 2.22 7.10
C GLN A 26 10.96 0.82 6.57
N TRP A 27 9.95 0.15 7.11
CA TRP A 27 9.56 -1.20 6.70
C TRP A 27 8.25 -1.24 5.94
N ILE A 28 7.31 -0.37 6.29
CA ILE A 28 5.95 -0.40 5.75
C ILE A 28 5.63 0.97 5.16
N THR A 29 5.19 0.99 3.91
CA THR A 29 4.57 2.17 3.31
C THR A 29 3.29 1.77 2.61
N VAL A 30 2.18 2.39 2.99
CA VAL A 30 0.92 2.36 2.23
C VAL A 30 0.93 3.53 1.25
N TYR A 31 0.64 3.25 -0.02
CA TYR A 31 0.43 4.26 -1.04
C TYR A 31 -1.05 4.25 -1.37
N THR A 32 -1.68 5.43 -1.28
CA THR A 32 -3.14 5.51 -1.38
C THR A 32 -3.60 6.80 -2.03
N ASN A 33 -4.73 6.73 -2.73
CA ASN A 33 -5.47 7.84 -3.32
C ASN A 33 -6.98 7.51 -3.32
N PRO A 34 -7.87 8.38 -3.81
CA PRO A 34 -9.32 8.12 -3.75
C PRO A 34 -9.81 6.90 -4.54
N GLY A 35 -8.98 6.29 -5.40
CA GLY A 35 -9.37 5.17 -6.25
C GLY A 35 -8.65 3.85 -5.96
N HIS A 36 -7.50 3.87 -5.28
CA HIS A 36 -6.69 2.68 -5.07
C HIS A 36 -5.76 2.80 -3.87
N ALA A 37 -5.46 1.66 -3.25
CA ALA A 37 -4.45 1.54 -2.20
C ALA A 37 -3.64 0.26 -2.38
N PHE A 38 -2.33 0.35 -2.16
CA PHE A 38 -1.43 -0.79 -2.09
C PHE A 38 -0.40 -0.57 -0.98
N ILE A 39 0.33 -1.63 -0.62
CA ILE A 39 1.29 -1.58 0.47
C ILE A 39 2.63 -2.18 0.05
N GLU A 40 3.71 -1.49 0.39
CA GLU A 40 5.07 -1.99 0.32
C GLU A 40 5.51 -2.41 1.72
N ILE A 41 6.05 -3.63 1.83
CA ILE A 41 6.54 -4.21 3.08
C ILE A 41 7.93 -4.78 2.80
N ALA A 42 8.96 -4.28 3.48
CA ALA A 42 10.33 -4.76 3.38
C ALA A 42 10.84 -4.89 1.92
N GLY A 43 10.44 -3.96 1.04
CA GLY A 43 10.88 -3.95 -0.36
C GLY A 43 10.08 -4.85 -1.32
N ILE A 44 8.92 -5.37 -0.92
CA ILE A 44 7.98 -6.05 -1.82
C ILE A 44 6.57 -5.45 -1.72
N ARG A 45 5.85 -5.39 -2.84
CA ARG A 45 4.53 -4.76 -2.94
C ARG A 45 3.42 -5.81 -2.87
N LEU A 46 2.37 -5.58 -2.09
CA LEU A 46 1.10 -6.32 -2.12
C LEU A 46 0.03 -5.44 -2.77
N ASP A 47 -0.48 -5.88 -3.93
CA ASP A 47 -1.36 -5.06 -4.78
C ASP A 47 -2.33 -5.93 -5.61
N THR A 48 -3.54 -5.44 -5.84
CA THR A 48 -4.51 -6.03 -6.78
C THR A 48 -4.19 -5.67 -8.23
N SER A 49 -3.58 -4.50 -8.46
CA SER A 49 -3.09 -4.09 -9.77
C SER A 49 -1.85 -4.88 -10.17
N ALA A 50 -1.77 -5.28 -11.44
CA ALA A 50 -0.60 -5.92 -12.04
C ALA A 50 0.39 -4.92 -12.67
N GLU A 51 0.19 -3.62 -12.44
CA GLU A 51 1.02 -2.56 -12.99
C GLU A 51 2.51 -2.82 -12.73
N GLN A 52 3.32 -2.80 -13.78
CA GLN A 52 4.78 -3.05 -13.74
C GLN A 52 5.20 -4.43 -13.21
N ASP A 53 4.29 -5.40 -13.13
CA ASP A 53 4.65 -6.81 -12.96
C ASP A 53 5.07 -7.39 -14.33
N PRO A 54 6.32 -7.88 -14.51
CA PRO A 54 6.78 -8.38 -15.80
C PRO A 54 6.11 -9.70 -16.22
N THR A 55 5.59 -10.47 -15.27
CA THR A 55 5.01 -11.79 -15.52
C THR A 55 3.76 -12.01 -14.65
N PRO A 56 2.69 -11.23 -14.87
CA PRO A 56 1.53 -11.28 -14.00
C PRO A 56 0.81 -12.63 -14.16
N PRO A 57 0.66 -13.43 -13.08
CA PRO A 57 -0.09 -14.68 -13.16
C PRO A 57 -1.57 -14.40 -13.42
N SER A 58 -2.24 -15.31 -14.12
CA SER A 58 -3.69 -15.23 -14.34
C SER A 58 -4.47 -15.26 -13.03
N GLY A 59 -5.52 -14.45 -12.94
CA GLY A 59 -6.45 -14.43 -11.80
C GLY A 59 -6.79 -13.01 -11.36
N SER A 60 -7.62 -12.92 -10.32
CA SER A 60 -8.01 -11.66 -9.68
C SER A 60 -7.53 -11.61 -8.23
N GLY A 61 -7.46 -10.39 -7.68
CA GLY A 61 -7.17 -10.14 -6.27
C GLY A 61 -5.70 -9.79 -5.97
N PRO A 62 -5.39 -9.55 -4.68
CA PRO A 62 -4.08 -9.08 -4.25
C PRO A 62 -2.98 -10.13 -4.45
N ARG A 63 -1.79 -9.69 -4.89
CA ARG A 63 -0.59 -10.53 -5.01
C ARG A 63 0.65 -9.77 -4.57
N TRP A 64 1.65 -10.52 -4.14
CA TRP A 64 3.01 -10.01 -3.99
C TRP A 64 3.63 -9.77 -5.36
N ARG A 65 4.19 -8.57 -5.56
CA ARG A 65 4.70 -8.06 -6.83
C ARG A 65 5.98 -7.26 -6.63
N PRO A 66 6.80 -7.09 -7.68
CA PRO A 66 7.90 -6.14 -7.66
C PRO A 66 7.42 -4.72 -7.33
N LEU A 67 8.34 -3.90 -6.80
CA LEU A 67 8.10 -2.49 -6.55
C LEU A 67 7.85 -1.74 -7.86
N MET A 68 7.06 -0.68 -7.80
CA MET A 68 6.91 0.23 -8.92
C MET A 68 8.09 1.20 -8.99
N THR A 69 8.45 1.60 -10.20
CA THR A 69 9.47 2.64 -10.42
C THR A 69 8.99 4.05 -10.09
N SER A 70 7.67 4.24 -10.03
CA SER A 70 7.02 5.51 -9.69
C SER A 70 5.70 5.27 -8.97
N THR A 71 5.44 6.07 -7.94
CA THR A 71 4.18 6.08 -7.18
C THR A 71 3.47 7.43 -7.33
N SER A 72 3.73 8.15 -8.42
CA SER A 72 3.10 9.44 -8.69
C SER A 72 1.57 9.31 -8.67
N GLY A 73 0.90 10.28 -8.06
CA GLY A 73 -0.55 10.26 -7.86
C GLY A 73 -1.03 9.50 -6.62
N TYR A 74 -0.11 8.98 -5.80
CA TYR A 74 -0.41 8.40 -4.49
C TYR A 74 0.19 9.22 -3.36
N VAL A 75 -0.53 9.28 -2.24
CA VAL A 75 -0.01 9.76 -0.96
C VAL A 75 0.64 8.57 -0.25
N SER A 76 1.87 8.74 0.22
CA SER A 76 2.56 7.74 1.04
C SER A 76 2.26 7.95 2.52
N ARG A 77 1.90 6.87 3.20
CA ARG A 77 1.55 6.81 4.63
C ARG A 77 2.23 5.62 5.29
N HIS A 78 2.61 5.74 6.55
CA HIS A 78 3.20 4.63 7.28
C HIS A 78 2.75 4.60 8.75
N PRO A 79 2.71 3.41 9.37
CA PRO A 79 2.38 3.29 10.77
C PRO A 79 3.50 3.84 11.66
N ARG A 80 3.16 4.61 12.70
CA ARG A 80 4.14 5.18 13.63
C ARG A 80 4.93 4.06 14.33
N GLY A 81 6.25 4.16 14.28
CA GLY A 81 7.16 3.23 14.97
C GLY A 81 7.55 1.99 14.16
N LEU A 82 7.27 1.97 12.84
CA LEU A 82 7.66 0.93 11.88
C LEU A 82 8.23 1.54 10.58
#